data_AF-A0A3A9ZZY4-F1
#
_entry.id   AF-A0A3A9ZZY4-F1
#
_cell.length_a   1.000
_cell.length_b   1.000
_cell.length_c   1.000
_cell.angle_alpha   90.00
_cell.angle_beta   90.00
_cell.angle_gamma   90.00
#
_symmetry.space_group_name_H-M   'P 1'
#
loop_
_entity.id
_entity.type
_entity.pdbx_description
1 polymer ?
#
loop_
_entity_poly.entity_id
_entity_poly.type
_entity_poly.pdbx_seq_one_letter_code
_entity_poly.pdbx_strand_id
1 'polypeptide(L)'
;MDTALATVRLHQDSIQHADTKIARLAGLHGAMVALVVNAAPATRLSVNWTSAVDLATLCIAALFVLTVVVSAHHLSLGFRPRTFGPTPPNRFGFRARNRRGIASADYDRRSERSEAWTLVAVLAGIAFEKHQRVKATMPWTFAATLCTAAWLALAVLVK
;
A
#
# COMPACT_ATOMS: atom_id res chain seq x y z
N MET A 1 -0.18 8.80 32.38
CA MET A 1 0.48 9.44 31.21
C MET A 1 1.23 8.38 30.41
N ASP A 2 1.92 7.45 31.09
CA ASP A 2 2.62 6.31 30.47
C ASP A 2 1.73 5.44 29.57
N THR A 3 0.48 5.21 29.95
CA THR A 3 -0.48 4.45 29.14
C THR A 3 -0.76 5.11 27.79
N ALA A 4 -0.95 6.43 27.77
CA ALA A 4 -1.22 7.17 26.54
C ALA A 4 0.02 7.20 25.61
N LEU A 5 1.21 7.40 26.18
CA LEU A 5 2.48 7.34 25.44
C LEU A 5 2.74 5.93 24.89
N ALA A 6 2.47 4.89 25.69
CA ALA A 6 2.55 3.50 25.24
C ALA A 6 1.57 3.23 24.08
N THR A 7 0.33 3.72 24.17
CA THR A 7 -0.64 3.58 23.08
C THR A 7 -0.18 4.30 21.81
N VAL A 8 0.37 5.51 21.91
CA VAL A 8 0.93 6.23 20.75
C VAL A 8 2.05 5.43 20.08
N ARG A 9 2.99 4.88 20.86
CA ARG A 9 4.07 4.02 20.33
C ARG A 9 3.53 2.79 19.62
N LEU A 10 2.56 2.08 20.22
CA LEU A 10 1.92 0.92 19.60
C LEU A 10 1.28 1.26 18.24
N HIS A 11 0.68 2.45 18.11
CA HIS A 11 0.08 2.88 16.85
C HIS A 11 1.16 3.27 15.82
N GLN A 12 2.26 3.90 16.25
CA GLN A 12 3.40 4.19 15.37
C GLN A 12 4.02 2.90 14.82
N ASP A 13 4.24 1.90 15.68
CA ASP A 13 4.77 0.59 15.27
C ASP A 13 3.82 -0.11 14.30
N SER A 14 2.51 -0.05 14.55
CA SER A 14 1.48 -0.58 13.64
C SER A 14 1.52 0.08 12.26
N ILE A 15 1.68 1.41 12.22
CA ILE A 15 1.82 2.16 10.97
C ILE A 15 3.12 1.78 10.23
N GLN A 16 4.25 1.69 10.93
CA GLN A 16 5.53 1.27 10.34
C GLN A 16 5.46 -0.15 9.77
N HIS A 17 4.77 -1.05 10.48
CA HIS A 17 4.57 -2.42 10.02
C HIS A 17 3.67 -2.47 8.78
N ALA A 18 2.64 -1.63 8.71
CA ALA A 18 1.81 -1.49 7.51
C ALA A 18 2.62 -0.93 6.32
N ASP A 19 3.45 0.09 6.54
CA ASP A 19 4.31 0.68 5.51
C ASP A 19 5.33 -0.33 4.97
N THR A 20 5.92 -1.13 5.87
CA THR A 20 6.82 -2.23 5.49
C THR A 20 6.11 -3.27 4.61
N LYS A 21 4.84 -3.60 4.89
CA LYS A 21 4.05 -4.52 4.06
C LYS A 21 3.78 -3.95 2.68
N ILE A 22 3.39 -2.67 2.60
CA ILE A 22 3.15 -1.98 1.33
C ILE A 22 4.43 -1.94 0.49
N ALA A 23 5.58 -1.61 1.10
CA ALA A 23 6.89 -1.61 0.44
C ALA A 23 7.27 -3.00 -0.08
N ARG A 24 7.07 -4.06 0.71
CA ARG A 24 7.34 -5.45 0.27
C ARG A 24 6.45 -5.87 -0.90
N LEU A 25 5.15 -5.53 -0.86
CA LEU A 25 4.22 -5.83 -1.96
C LEU A 25 4.60 -5.07 -3.24
N ALA A 26 4.99 -3.80 -3.12
CA ALA A 26 5.48 -3.03 -4.26
C ALA A 26 6.76 -3.64 -4.86
N GLY A 27 7.70 -4.05 -4.01
CA GLY A 27 8.92 -4.75 -4.45
C GLY A 27 8.62 -6.08 -5.16
N LEU A 28 7.68 -6.87 -4.64
CA LEU A 28 7.23 -8.11 -5.27
C LEU A 28 6.63 -7.86 -6.67
N HIS A 29 5.80 -6.82 -6.83
CA HIS A 29 5.26 -6.44 -8.14
C HIS A 29 6.35 -6.02 -9.11
N GLY A 30 7.33 -5.24 -8.66
CA GLY A 30 8.50 -4.90 -9.47
C GLY A 30 9.26 -6.14 -9.96
N ALA A 31 9.46 -7.12 -9.08
CA ALA A 31 10.12 -8.38 -9.44
C ALA A 31 9.30 -9.20 -10.46
N MET A 32 7.98 -9.29 -10.29
CA MET A 32 7.11 -10.00 -11.24
C MET A 32 7.12 -9.34 -12.63
N VAL A 33 7.04 -8.00 -12.69
CA VAL A 33 7.16 -7.26 -13.95
C VAL A 33 8.51 -7.53 -14.62
N ALA A 34 9.61 -7.50 -13.86
CA ALA A 34 10.93 -7.81 -14.38
C ALA A 34 11.02 -9.23 -14.97
N LEU A 35 10.43 -10.23 -14.27
CA LEU A 35 10.38 -11.61 -14.76
C LEU A 35 9.60 -11.75 -16.07
N VAL A 36 8.41 -11.14 -16.15
CA VAL A 36 7.56 -11.18 -17.36
C VAL A 36 8.27 -10.52 -18.54
N VAL A 37 8.85 -9.34 -18.33
CA VAL A 37 9.61 -8.61 -19.36
C VAL A 37 10.82 -9.42 -19.83
N ASN A 38 11.57 -10.04 -18.92
CA ASN A 38 12.73 -10.85 -19.26
C ASN A 38 12.34 -12.12 -20.06
N ALA A 39 11.17 -12.69 -19.80
CA ALA A 39 10.66 -13.87 -20.51
C ALA A 39 9.95 -13.53 -21.84
N ALA A 40 9.62 -12.27 -22.10
CA ALA A 40 8.85 -11.85 -23.27
C ALA A 40 9.46 -12.22 -24.65
N PRO A 41 10.80 -12.21 -24.85
CA PRO A 41 11.37 -12.64 -26.13
C PRO A 41 11.13 -14.12 -26.45
N ALA A 42 10.91 -14.96 -25.43
CA ALA A 42 10.69 -16.40 -25.59
C ALA A 42 9.24 -16.73 -26.00
N THR A 43 8.28 -15.85 -25.72
CA THR A 43 6.84 -16.07 -26.00
C THR A 43 6.39 -15.54 -27.36
N ARG A 44 7.32 -15.32 -28.31
CA ARG A 44 7.12 -14.76 -29.67
C ARG A 44 5.64 -14.59 -30.03
N LEU A 45 5.10 -13.40 -29.78
CA LEU A 45 3.74 -13.04 -30.16
C LEU A 45 3.64 -12.92 -31.69
N SER A 46 3.54 -14.05 -32.40
CA SER A 46 2.89 -14.00 -33.71
C SER A 46 1.42 -13.79 -33.43
N VAL A 47 0.88 -12.62 -33.78
CA VAL A 47 -0.55 -12.36 -33.59
C VAL A 47 -1.32 -13.09 -34.69
N ASN A 48 -1.37 -14.42 -34.60
CA ASN A 48 -2.26 -15.25 -35.38
C ASN A 48 -3.49 -15.52 -34.52
N TRP A 49 -4.55 -14.74 -34.75
CA TRP A 49 -5.83 -14.84 -34.05
C TRP A 49 -6.52 -16.21 -34.18
N THR A 50 -5.95 -17.13 -34.96
CA THR A 50 -6.42 -18.49 -35.17
C THR A 50 -5.82 -19.50 -34.17
N SER A 51 -4.70 -19.18 -33.52
CA SER A 51 -4.06 -20.08 -32.56
C SER A 51 -4.62 -19.85 -31.15
N ALA A 52 -5.11 -20.93 -30.54
CA ALA A 52 -5.57 -20.90 -29.14
C ALA A 52 -4.46 -20.47 -28.17
N VAL A 53 -3.19 -20.76 -28.50
CA VAL A 53 -2.02 -20.40 -27.68
C VAL A 53 -1.75 -18.90 -27.72
N ASP A 54 -1.89 -18.26 -28.89
CA ASP A 54 -1.67 -16.82 -29.06
C ASP A 54 -2.77 -16.03 -28.32
N LEU A 55 -4.02 -16.49 -28.41
CA LEU A 55 -5.14 -15.90 -27.68
C LEU A 55 -4.96 -16.07 -26.16
N ALA A 56 -4.56 -17.25 -25.68
CA ALA A 56 -4.29 -17.48 -24.26
C ALA A 56 -3.16 -16.57 -23.74
N THR A 57 -2.08 -16.42 -24.52
CA THR A 57 -0.94 -15.56 -24.19
C THR A 57 -1.38 -14.09 -24.07
N LEU A 58 -2.20 -13.60 -25.02
CA LEU A 58 -2.76 -12.25 -24.98
C LEU A 58 -3.67 -12.05 -23.76
N CYS A 59 -4.55 -13.00 -23.46
CA CYS A 59 -5.44 -12.94 -22.30
C CYS A 59 -4.66 -12.89 -20.98
N ILE A 60 -3.62 -13.72 -20.83
CA ILE A 60 -2.74 -13.73 -19.65
C ILE A 60 -1.99 -12.41 -19.53
N ALA A 61 -1.44 -11.88 -20.62
CA ALA A 61 -0.76 -10.59 -20.63
C ALA A 61 -1.69 -9.44 -20.22
N ALA A 62 -2.89 -9.39 -20.79
CA ALA A 62 -3.89 -8.38 -20.47
C ALA A 62 -4.31 -8.46 -18.99
N LEU A 63 -4.55 -9.68 -18.48
CA LEU A 63 -4.89 -9.89 -17.08
C LEU A 63 -3.74 -9.50 -16.13
N PHE A 64 -2.50 -9.83 -16.49
CA PHE A 64 -1.32 -9.41 -15.75
C PHE A 64 -1.21 -7.89 -15.67
N VAL A 65 -1.34 -7.18 -16.79
CA VAL A 65 -1.30 -5.72 -16.82
C VAL A 65 -2.42 -5.13 -15.96
N LEU A 66 -3.65 -5.63 -16.08
CA LEU A 66 -4.78 -5.15 -15.29
C LEU A 66 -4.53 -5.32 -13.78
N THR A 67 -4.09 -6.51 -13.36
CA THR A 67 -3.83 -6.82 -11.94
C THR A 67 -2.71 -5.95 -11.37
N VAL A 68 -1.63 -5.72 -12.13
CA VAL A 68 -0.53 -4.83 -11.75
C VAL A 68 -1.00 -3.39 -11.63
N VAL A 69 -1.78 -2.88 -12.59
CA VAL A 69 -2.29 -1.49 -12.56
C VAL A 69 -3.22 -1.27 -11.37
N VAL A 70 -4.19 -2.17 -11.15
CA VAL A 70 -5.12 -2.07 -10.03
C VAL A 70 -4.38 -2.14 -8.70
N SER A 71 -3.40 -3.05 -8.59
CA SER A 71 -2.61 -3.14 -7.37
C SER A 71 -1.71 -1.92 -7.16
N ALA A 72 -1.05 -1.40 -8.19
CA ALA A 72 -0.24 -0.19 -8.11
C ALA A 72 -1.09 1.02 -7.69
N HIS A 73 -2.34 1.10 -8.16
CA HIS A 73 -3.29 2.11 -7.71
C HIS A 73 -3.57 1.98 -6.19
N HIS A 74 -3.88 0.79 -5.68
CA HIS A 74 -4.10 0.60 -4.24
C HIS A 74 -2.85 0.88 -3.38
N LEU A 75 -1.66 0.48 -3.87
CA LEU A 75 -0.39 0.71 -3.18
C LEU A 75 0.00 2.19 -3.18
N SER A 76 -0.16 2.90 -4.30
CA SER A 76 0.12 4.33 -4.41
C SER A 76 -0.78 5.15 -3.49
N LEU A 77 -2.05 4.78 -3.37
CA LEU A 77 -2.94 5.33 -2.36
C LEU A 77 -2.38 5.08 -0.96
N GLY A 78 -1.90 3.86 -0.66
CA GLY A 78 -1.26 3.49 0.61
C GLY A 78 -0.05 4.35 0.98
N PHE A 79 0.76 4.75 -0.01
CA PHE A 79 1.92 5.62 0.16
C PHE A 79 1.60 7.10 0.28
N ARG A 80 0.36 7.53 -0.05
CA ARG A 80 0.01 8.95 -0.07
C ARG A 80 0.22 9.55 1.34
N PRO A 81 1.15 10.52 1.49
CA PRO A 81 1.39 11.14 2.78
C PRO A 81 0.13 11.90 3.19
N ARG A 82 -0.36 11.64 4.41
CA ARG A 82 -1.48 12.39 4.97
C ARG A 82 -0.93 13.66 5.61
N THR A 83 -1.34 14.79 5.04
CA THR A 83 -0.93 16.13 5.49
C THR A 83 -1.91 16.74 6.50
N PHE A 84 -3.07 16.13 6.71
CA PHE A 84 -4.08 16.61 7.66
C PHE A 84 -3.81 16.02 9.04
N GLY A 85 -3.48 16.87 10.01
CA GLY A 85 -3.34 16.52 11.42
C GLY A 85 -4.66 16.62 12.21
N PRO A 86 -4.65 16.28 13.51
CA PRO A 86 -5.81 16.46 14.38
C PRO A 86 -6.29 17.93 14.37
N THR A 87 -7.61 18.12 14.30
CA THR A 87 -8.28 19.41 14.47
C THR A 87 -9.19 19.28 15.69
N PRO A 88 -9.02 20.06 16.78
CA PRO A 88 -8.13 21.23 16.94
C PRO A 88 -6.63 20.90 17.09
N PRO A 89 -5.73 21.92 17.00
CA PRO A 89 -4.29 21.75 17.16
C PRO A 89 -3.96 21.03 18.48
N ASN A 90 -3.09 20.02 18.40
CA ASN A 90 -2.78 19.13 19.51
C ASN A 90 -1.30 19.26 19.90
N ARG A 91 -1.01 19.35 21.21
CA ARG A 91 0.37 19.46 21.73
C ARG A 91 1.27 18.28 21.37
N PHE A 92 0.68 17.11 21.10
CA PHE A 92 1.37 15.87 20.74
C PHE A 92 1.48 15.66 19.21
N GLY A 93 0.84 16.51 18.39
CA GLY A 93 0.95 16.46 16.94
C GLY A 93 2.22 17.13 16.43
N PHE A 94 2.66 16.77 15.21
CA PHE A 94 3.68 17.57 14.53
C PHE A 94 3.18 19.01 14.39
N ARG A 95 4.00 19.98 14.83
CA ARG A 95 3.72 21.42 14.64
C ARG A 95 3.66 21.72 13.15
N ALA A 96 2.51 21.53 12.53
CA ALA A 96 2.23 22.06 11.21
C ALA A 96 2.52 23.56 11.29
N ARG A 97 3.15 24.09 10.24
CA ARG A 97 3.73 25.44 10.10
C ARG A 97 2.72 26.59 10.23
N ASN A 98 1.70 26.49 11.08
CA ASN A 98 0.87 27.61 11.48
C ASN A 98 1.58 28.35 12.61
N ARG A 99 2.42 29.30 12.18
CA ARG A 99 2.74 30.53 12.90
C ARG A 99 1.43 31.20 13.33
N ARG A 100 0.89 30.83 14.48
CA ARG A 100 0.11 31.67 15.38
C ARG A 100 0.09 30.90 16.67
N GLY A 101 0.73 31.49 17.68
CA GLY A 101 1.17 30.83 18.90
C GLY A 101 0.12 29.88 19.43
N ILE A 102 0.59 28.69 19.84
CA ILE A 102 -0.05 27.98 20.93
C ILE A 102 0.01 29.00 22.08
N ALA A 103 -1.01 29.86 22.18
CA ALA A 103 -1.21 30.64 23.38
C ALA A 103 -1.20 29.62 24.49
N SER A 104 -0.41 29.88 25.54
CA SER A 104 -0.34 29.11 26.75
C SER A 104 -1.74 29.01 27.37
N ALA A 105 -2.59 28.18 26.78
CA ALA A 105 -3.92 27.87 27.27
C ALA A 105 -3.71 26.91 28.43
N ASP A 106 -4.32 27.27 29.55
CA ASP A 106 -4.12 26.69 30.87
C ASP A 106 -3.84 25.18 30.86
N TYR A 107 -2.80 24.81 31.59
CA TYR A 107 -2.34 23.44 31.82
C TYR A 107 -3.39 22.64 32.63
N ASP A 108 -4.52 22.30 32.03
CA ASP A 108 -5.47 21.36 32.62
C ASP A 108 -5.08 19.92 32.25
N ARG A 109 -4.76 19.11 33.27
CA ARG A 109 -4.46 17.67 33.14
C ARG A 109 -5.59 16.89 32.46
N ARG A 110 -6.84 17.38 32.53
CA ARG A 110 -7.98 16.77 31.81
C ARG A 110 -7.92 17.03 30.31
N SER A 111 -7.45 18.21 29.87
CA SER A 111 -7.27 18.53 28.45
C SER A 111 -6.17 17.67 27.83
N GLU A 112 -5.08 17.41 28.56
CA GLU A 112 -3.96 16.60 28.08
C GLU A 112 -4.38 15.16 27.73
N ARG A 113 -5.20 14.53 28.59
CA ARG A 113 -5.73 13.19 28.33
C ARG A 113 -6.63 13.17 27.11
N SER A 114 -7.49 14.17 26.94
CA SER A 114 -8.39 14.30 25.79
C SER A 114 -7.61 14.50 24.48
N GLU A 115 -6.59 15.34 24.50
CA GLU A 115 -5.67 15.56 23.38
C GLU A 115 -4.93 14.26 22.99
N ALA A 116 -4.42 13.52 23.97
CA ALA A 116 -3.74 12.25 23.68
C ALA A 116 -4.68 11.21 23.05
N TRP A 117 -5.92 11.07 23.54
CA TRP A 117 -6.91 10.16 22.95
C TRP A 117 -7.34 10.59 21.54
N THR A 118 -7.42 11.89 21.28
CA THR A 118 -7.70 12.41 19.93
C THR A 118 -6.60 11.99 18.96
N LEU A 119 -5.32 12.08 19.36
CA LEU A 119 -4.20 11.62 18.53
C LEU A 119 -4.24 10.11 18.30
N VAL A 120 -4.53 9.32 19.35
CA VAL A 120 -4.69 7.86 19.24
C VAL A 120 -5.80 7.49 18.26
N ALA A 121 -6.97 8.13 18.32
CA ALA A 121 -8.08 7.88 17.41
C ALA A 121 -7.70 8.18 15.95
N VAL A 122 -6.98 9.28 15.70
CA VAL A 122 -6.47 9.63 14.35
C VAL A 122 -5.48 8.58 13.85
N LEU A 123 -4.51 8.18 14.67
CA LEU A 123 -3.53 7.15 14.30
C LEU A 123 -4.19 5.79 14.05
N ALA A 124 -5.20 5.43 14.86
CA ALA A 124 -5.96 4.20 14.70
C ALA A 124 -6.72 4.18 13.36
N GLY A 125 -7.36 5.29 12.99
CA GLY A 125 -8.01 5.44 11.69
C GLY A 125 -7.02 5.27 10.53
N ILE A 126 -5.84 5.91 10.63
CA ILE A 126 -4.77 5.77 9.63
C ILE A 126 -4.31 4.31 9.51
N ALA A 127 -4.03 3.65 10.64
CA ALA A 127 -3.60 2.25 10.65
C ALA A 127 -4.65 1.33 10.03
N PHE A 128 -5.93 1.54 10.35
CA PHE A 128 -7.04 0.77 9.82
C PHE A 128 -7.19 0.92 8.30
N GLU A 129 -7.14 2.15 7.78
CA GLU A 129 -7.25 2.37 6.33
C GLU A 129 -6.04 1.84 5.56
N LYS A 130 -4.82 1.96 6.10
CA LYS A 130 -3.64 1.31 5.52
C LYS A 130 -3.81 -0.21 5.49
N HIS A 131 -4.29 -0.81 6.58
CA HIS A 131 -4.54 -2.23 6.65
C HIS A 131 -5.62 -2.69 5.63
N GLN A 132 -6.70 -1.94 5.48
CA GLN A 132 -7.73 -2.23 4.48
C GLN A 132 -7.16 -2.20 3.06
N ARG A 133 -6.27 -1.25 2.74
CA ARG A 133 -5.62 -1.18 1.41
C ARG A 133 -4.68 -2.35 1.16
N VAL A 134 -3.96 -2.81 2.18
CA VAL A 134 -3.16 -4.04 2.10
C VAL A 134 -4.06 -5.25 1.83
N LYS A 135 -5.18 -5.39 2.56
CA LYS A 135 -6.15 -6.47 2.33
C LYS A 135 -6.77 -6.41 0.93
N ALA A 136 -7.12 -5.22 0.44
CA ALA A 136 -7.67 -5.03 -0.90
C ALA A 136 -6.67 -5.38 -2.00
N THR A 137 -5.37 -5.22 -1.74
CA THR A 137 -4.30 -5.54 -2.69
C THR A 137 -4.05 -7.04 -2.83
N MET A 138 -4.20 -7.82 -1.75
CA MET A 138 -3.91 -9.26 -1.73
C MET A 138 -4.50 -10.09 -2.87
N PRO A 139 -5.81 -10.00 -3.22
CA PRO A 139 -6.36 -10.80 -4.31
C PRO A 139 -5.72 -10.47 -5.67
N TRP A 140 -5.41 -9.19 -5.92
CA TRP A 140 -4.75 -8.75 -7.13
C TRP A 140 -3.30 -9.21 -7.19
N THR A 141 -2.59 -9.21 -6.05
CA THR A 141 -1.24 -9.80 -5.96
C THR A 141 -1.27 -11.28 -6.26
N PHE A 142 -2.22 -12.03 -5.70
CA PHE A 142 -2.35 -13.45 -5.98
C PHE A 142 -2.63 -13.73 -7.46
N ALA A 143 -3.56 -12.98 -8.07
CA ALA A 143 -3.85 -13.07 -9.51
C ALA A 143 -2.62 -12.74 -10.37
N ALA A 144 -1.87 -11.68 -10.03
CA ALA A 144 -0.64 -11.31 -10.73
C ALA A 144 0.42 -12.41 -10.64
N THR A 145 0.58 -13.05 -9.48
CA THR A 145 1.50 -14.19 -9.28
C THR A 145 1.11 -15.37 -10.17
N LEU A 146 -0.19 -15.72 -10.24
CA LEU A 146 -0.67 -16.80 -11.12
C LEU A 146 -0.43 -16.47 -12.60
N CYS A 147 -0.69 -15.23 -13.02
CA CYS A 147 -0.43 -14.79 -14.39
C CYS A 147 1.07 -14.86 -14.72
N THR A 148 1.93 -14.45 -13.78
CA THR A 148 3.39 -14.53 -13.93
C THR A 148 3.84 -15.98 -14.09
N ALA A 149 3.33 -16.89 -13.25
CA ALA A 149 3.65 -18.31 -13.34
C ALA A 149 3.18 -18.92 -14.68
N ALA A 150 1.96 -18.59 -15.13
CA ALA A 150 1.43 -19.03 -16.40
C ALA A 150 2.25 -18.51 -17.59
N TRP A 151 2.65 -17.23 -17.55
CA TRP A 151 3.52 -16.62 -18.56
C TRP A 151 4.87 -17.33 -18.66
N LEU A 152 5.50 -17.61 -17.51
CA LEU A 152 6.77 -18.33 -17.46
C LEU A 152 6.64 -19.77 -17.96
N ALA A 153 5.55 -20.46 -17.62
CA ALA A 153 5.29 -21.81 -18.11
C ALA A 153 5.15 -21.83 -19.64
N LEU A 154 4.39 -20.89 -20.21
CA LEU A 154 4.28 -20.72 -21.66
C LEU A 154 5.64 -20.41 -22.31
N ALA A 155 6.43 -19.52 -21.71
CA ALA A 155 7.76 -19.17 -22.20
C ALA A 155 8.73 -20.38 -22.24
N VAL A 156 8.54 -21.36 -21.36
CA VAL A 156 9.31 -22.61 -21.36
C VAL A 156 8.77 -23.60 -22.39
N LEU A 157 7.45 -23.71 -22.54
CA LEU A 157 6.80 -24.66 -23.45
C LEU A 157 6.91 -24.29 -24.94
N VAL A 158 7.04 -23.00 -25.24
CA VAL A 158 7.12 -22.47 -26.63
C VAL A 158 8.55 -22.37 -27.14
N LYS A 159 9.56 -22.58 -26.27
CA LYS A 159 10.96 -22.77 -26.68
C LYS A 159 11.15 -24.12 -27.37
#